data_AF-A0A841WK42-F1
#
_entry.id   AF-A0A841WK42-F1
#
_cell.length_a   1.000
_cell.length_b   1.000
_cell.length_c   1.000
_cell.angle_alpha   90.00
_cell.angle_beta   90.00
_cell.angle_gamma   90.00
#
_symmetry.space_group_name_H-M   'P 1'
#
loop_
_entity.id
_entity.type
_entity.pdbx_description
1 polymer ?
#
loop_
_entity_poly.entity_id
_entity_poly.type
_entity_poly.pdbx_seq_one_letter_code
_entity_poly.pdbx_strand_id
1 'polypeptide(L)' 'MNITKISQMLADMAQYIYEAAMRIFGPNDDAYPTIGIQPFTGEPYKKGTADNW' A
#
# COMPACT_ATOMS: atom_id res chain seq x y z
N MET A 1 8.59 -2.82 41.31
CA MET A 1 8.78 -2.59 39.86
C MET A 1 9.89 -1.57 39.71
N ASN A 2 10.98 -1.90 39.01
CA ASN A 2 12.18 -1.05 38.97
C ASN A 2 12.01 0.02 37.88
N ILE A 3 12.58 1.21 38.08
CA ILE A 3 12.47 2.36 37.16
C ILE A 3 12.83 1.96 35.71
N THR A 4 13.87 1.12 35.53
CA THR A 4 14.28 0.58 34.22
C THR A 4 13.17 -0.19 33.49
N LYS A 5 12.32 -0.93 34.22
CA LYS A 5 11.21 -1.68 33.62
C LYS A 5 10.09 -0.76 33.15
N ILE A 6 9.86 0.34 33.88
CA ILE A 6 8.88 1.36 33.52
C ILE A 6 9.35 2.10 32.27
N SER A 7 10.65 2.45 32.19
CA SER A 7 11.24 3.06 31.00
C SER A 7 11.15 2.16 29.77
N GLN A 8 11.40 0.86 29.92
CA GLN A 8 11.27 -0.10 28.82
C GLN A 8 9.82 -0.20 28.33
N MET A 9 8.85 -0.31 29.24
CA MET A 9 7.43 -0.35 28.89
C MET A 9 7.00 0.89 28.09
N LEU A 10 7.47 2.08 28.49
CA LEU A 10 7.18 3.32 27.77
C LEU A 10 7.82 3.37 26.38
N ALA A 11 9.05 2.86 26.23
CA ALA A 11 9.72 2.77 24.94
C ALA A 11 8.97 1.83 23.99
N ASP A 12 8.56 0.66 24.46
CA ASP A 12 7.82 -0.33 23.68
C ASP A 12 6.45 0.24 23.22
N MET A 13 5.76 0.97 24.10
CA MET A 13 4.51 1.66 23.76
C MET A 13 4.71 2.76 22.71
N ALA A 14 5.75 3.58 22.88
CA ALA A 14 6.07 4.63 21.92
C ALA A 14 6.38 4.02 20.55
N GLN A 15 7.19 2.96 20.49
CA GLN A 15 7.52 2.26 19.26
C GLN A 15 6.26 1.77 18.52
N TYR A 16 5.34 1.11 19.23
CA TYR A 16 4.09 0.63 18.63
C TYR A 16 3.25 1.76 18.02
N ILE A 17 3.15 2.90 18.71
CA ILE A 17 2.42 4.08 18.19
C ILE A 17 3.15 4.69 16.99
N TYR A 18 4.48 4.79 17.04
CA TYR A 18 5.28 5.34 15.93
C TYR A 18 5.20 4.49 14.66
N GLU A 19 5.20 3.17 14.77
CA GLU A 19 5.02 2.28 13.62
C GLU A 19 3.66 2.49 12.93
N ALA A 20 2.59 2.63 13.72
CA ALA A 20 1.27 2.96 13.19
C ALA A 20 1.21 4.38 12.58
N ALA A 21 1.82 5.36 13.25
CA ALA A 21 1.88 6.73 12.76
C ALA A 21 2.66 6.83 11.44
N MET A 22 3.78 6.13 11.31
CA MET A 22 4.56 6.06 10.08
C MET A 22 3.78 5.40 8.93
N ARG A 23 2.88 4.48 9.22
CA ARG A 23 2.01 3.89 8.19
C ARG A 23 0.94 4.86 7.68
N ILE A 24 0.43 5.74 8.53
CA ILE A 24 -0.67 6.66 8.19
C ILE A 24 -0.15 8.00 7.64
N PHE A 25 0.92 8.51 8.26
CA PHE A 25 1.46 9.85 8.03
C PHE A 25 2.88 9.82 7.46
N GLY A 26 3.47 8.63 7.29
CA GLY A 26 4.75 8.50 6.60
C GLY A 26 4.62 8.98 5.16
N PRO A 27 5.75 9.38 4.55
CA PRO A 27 5.75 9.70 3.13
C PRO A 27 5.16 8.51 2.36
N ASN A 28 4.17 8.80 1.51
CA ASN A 28 3.66 7.80 0.59
C ASN A 28 4.84 7.31 -0.25
N ASP A 29 5.02 6.00 -0.32
CA ASP A 29 5.80 5.38 -1.40
C ASP A 29 4.89 5.28 -2.64
N ASP A 30 4.28 6.41 -3.02
CA ASP A 30 3.51 6.53 -4.26
C ASP A 30 4.48 6.79 -5.41
N ALA A 31 5.40 5.85 -5.61
CA ALA A 31 6.20 5.74 -6.83
C ALA A 31 5.34 5.28 -8.02
N TYR A 32 4.13 5.82 -8.16
CA TYR A 32 3.36 5.68 -9.38
C TYR A 32 4.03 6.55 -10.44
N PRO A 33 4.29 6.00 -11.64
CA PRO A 33 4.79 6.81 -12.73
C PRO A 33 3.83 7.98 -12.97
N THR A 34 4.39 9.16 -13.26
CA THR A 34 3.63 10.40 -13.53
C THR A 34 2.63 10.27 -14.68
N ILE A 35 2.77 9.21 -15.47
CA ILE A 35 1.82 8.77 -16.48
C ILE A 35 1.46 7.31 -16.22
N GLY A 36 0.15 7.01 -16.15
CA GLY A 36 -0.32 5.63 -16.17
C GLY A 36 0.02 5.01 -17.52
N ILE A 37 0.90 4.01 -17.56
CA ILE A 37 1.10 3.23 -18.76
C ILE A 37 -0.02 2.19 -18.79
N GLN A 38 -1.00 2.37 -19.67
CA GLN A 38 -2.02 1.35 -19.92
C GLN A 38 -1.32 0.12 -20.53
N PRO A 39 -1.18 -1.02 -19.81
CA PRO A 39 -0.38 -2.15 -20.30
C PRO A 39 -1.08 -2.94 -21.40
N PHE A 40 -2.38 -2.70 -21.59
CA PHE A 40 -3.23 -3.39 -22.53
C PHE A 40 -3.94 -2.37 -23.41
N THR A 41 -3.50 -2.26 -24.65
CA THR A 41 -4.40 -1.83 -25.73
C THR A 41 -5.39 -2.97 -25.86
N GLY A 42 -6.60 -2.81 -25.30
CA GLY A 42 -7.63 -3.85 -25.46
C GLY A 42 -7.79 -4.16 -26.94
N GLU A 43 -7.65 -5.43 -27.34
CA GLU A 43 -7.95 -5.77 -28.73
C GLU A 43 -9.41 -5.39 -29.00
N PRO A 44 -9.70 -4.63 -30.08
CA PRO A 44 -11.07 -4.37 -30.47
C PRO A 44 -11.80 -5.71 -30.57
N TYR A 45 -13.02 -5.78 -30.00
CA TYR A 45 -13.86 -6.96 -30.13
C TYR A 45 -13.98 -7.33 -31.62
N LYS A 46 -13.29 -8.40 -32.02
CA LYS A 46 -13.47 -9.00 -33.35
C LYS A 46 -14.83 -9.66 -33.26
N LYS A 47 -15.83 -9.11 -33.98
CA LYS A 47 -17.12 -9.77 -34.17
C LYS A 47 -16.81 -11.15 -34.75
N GLY A 48 -16.76 -12.15 -33.88
CA GLY A 48 -16.77 -13.53 -34.31
C GLY A 48 -18.03 -13.72 -35.13
N THR A 49 -17.93 -14.48 -36.21
CA THR A 49 -19.07 -15.03 -36.94
C THR A 49 -19.81 -16.02 -36.03
N ALA A 50 -20.33 -15.52 -34.91
CA ALA A 50 -21.31 -16.19 -34.06
C ALA A 50 -22.72 -16.08 -34.66
N ASP A 51 -22.81 -15.73 -35.94
CA ASP A 51 -23.94 -16.08 -36.78
C ASP A 51 -23.56 -17.42 -37.43
N ASN A 52 -24.16 -18.50 -36.92
CA ASN A 52 -24.33 -19.86 -37.47
C ASN A 52 -24.15 -20.90 -36.35
N TRP A 53 -25.07 -20.91 -35.38
CA TRP A 53 -25.42 -22.14 -34.66
C TRP A 53 -26.66 -22.75 -35.32
#